data_AF-F7YBK4-F1
#
_entry.id   AF-F7YBK4-F1
#
_cell.length_a   1.000
_cell.length_b   1.000
_cell.length_c   1.000
_cell.angle_alpha   90.00
_cell.angle_beta   90.00
_cell.angle_gamma   90.00
#
_symmetry.space_group_name_H-M   'P 1'
#
loop_
_entity.id
_entity.type
_entity.pdbx_description
1 polymer ?
#
loop_
_entity_poly.entity_id
_entity_poly.type
_entity_poly.pdbx_seq_one_letter_code
_entity_poly.pdbx_strand_id
1 'polypeptide(L)'
;MLLPFLYWPAYHRLGRLKWVALFAPFILLSGYIAYGFVGIQLDSPLTALRHFAAFPNCAAARAVGLAPARKGQPGYWPTHDADKDGIACEPWHGESASGVKVHRYWQRQVVLTVPFPPAP
;
A
#
# COMPACT_ATOMS: atom_id res chain seq x y z
N MET A 1 20.77 55.03 -42.07
CA MET A 1 21.14 53.63 -42.39
C MET A 1 21.24 52.88 -41.07
N LEU A 2 20.16 52.17 -40.70
CA LEU A 2 20.14 50.69 -40.48
C LEU A 2 20.69 50.32 -39.07
N LEU A 3 19.93 49.87 -38.06
CA LEU A 3 18.67 49.12 -37.99
C LEU A 3 18.03 49.26 -36.58
N PRO A 4 16.73 49.56 -36.47
CA PRO A 4 15.95 49.38 -35.24
C PRO A 4 15.16 48.05 -35.32
N PHE A 5 15.80 46.90 -35.17
CA PHE A 5 15.09 45.61 -35.34
C PHE A 5 15.66 44.45 -34.49
N LEU A 6 15.74 44.63 -33.16
CA LEU A 6 15.50 43.50 -32.26
C LEU A 6 14.12 43.67 -31.61
N TYR A 7 13.12 43.64 -32.50
CA TYR A 7 11.73 43.41 -32.15
C TYR A 7 11.63 42.00 -31.57
N TRP A 8 11.51 41.92 -30.25
CA TRP A 8 11.22 40.75 -29.44
C TRP A 8 9.99 40.02 -30.02
N PRO A 9 10.14 38.90 -30.74
CA PRO A 9 9.00 38.29 -31.38
C PRO A 9 8.26 37.43 -30.35
N ALA A 10 6.95 37.63 -30.32
CA ALA A 10 5.98 36.57 -30.04
C ALA A 10 5.84 36.09 -28.58
N TYR A 11 5.50 37.00 -27.67
CA TYR A 11 4.76 36.65 -26.45
C TYR A 11 3.24 36.80 -26.66
N HIS A 12 2.65 36.21 -27.70
CA HIS A 12 1.19 36.36 -27.92
C HIS A 12 0.43 35.06 -28.26
N ARG A 13 1.09 33.89 -28.23
CA ARG A 13 0.41 32.58 -28.28
C ARG A 13 0.39 31.82 -26.95
N LEU A 14 0.67 32.49 -25.83
CA LEU A 14 1.05 31.86 -24.56
C LEU A 14 0.04 32.08 -23.41
N GLY A 15 -1.25 32.28 -23.70
CA GLY A 15 -2.25 32.56 -22.65
C GLY A 15 -2.45 31.40 -21.66
N ARG A 16 -2.74 30.19 -22.18
CA ARG A 16 -3.00 28.99 -21.36
C ARG A 16 -1.73 28.45 -20.69
N LEU A 17 -0.59 28.51 -21.37
CA LEU A 17 0.71 28.06 -20.83
C LEU A 17 1.23 28.97 -19.71
N LYS A 18 0.96 30.30 -19.77
CA LYS A 18 1.27 31.25 -18.70
C LYS A 18 0.61 30.88 -17.38
N TRP A 19 -0.68 30.59 -17.40
CA TRP A 19 -1.42 30.22 -16.19
C TRP A 19 -0.91 28.91 -15.61
N VAL A 20 -0.62 27.91 -16.44
CA VAL A 20 -0.01 26.66 -15.99
C VAL A 20 1.36 26.91 -15.36
N ALA A 21 2.21 27.74 -15.96
CA ALA A 21 3.53 28.06 -15.41
C ALA A 21 3.47 28.83 -14.08
N LEU A 22 2.49 29.73 -13.90
CA LEU A 22 2.29 30.47 -12.65
C LEU A 22 1.77 29.60 -11.52
N PHE A 23 0.88 28.65 -11.81
CA PHE A 23 0.30 27.76 -10.81
C PHE A 23 1.12 26.48 -10.58
N ALA A 24 2.04 26.12 -11.48
CA ALA A 24 2.91 24.96 -11.35
C ALA A 24 3.61 24.84 -9.99
N PRO A 25 4.29 25.87 -9.44
CA PRO A 25 4.96 25.74 -8.14
C PRO A 25 3.97 25.50 -6.99
N PHE A 26 2.77 26.09 -7.05
CA PHE A 26 1.73 25.87 -6.04
C PHE A 26 1.11 24.47 -6.14
N ILE A 27 0.88 23.97 -7.35
CA ILE A 27 0.38 22.61 -7.59
C ILE A 27 1.40 21.58 -7.12
N LEU A 28 2.69 21.77 -7.46
CA LEU A 28 3.76 20.89 -7.03
C LEU A 28 3.94 20.91 -5.51
N LEU A 29 3.95 22.10 -4.89
CA LEU A 29 4.06 22.25 -3.44
C LEU A 29 2.84 21.65 -2.72
N SER A 30 1.62 21.89 -3.22
CA SER A 30 0.40 21.30 -2.69
C SER A 30 0.42 19.77 -2.79
N GLY A 31 0.82 19.24 -3.95
CA GLY A 31 1.02 17.80 -4.14
C GLY A 31 2.07 17.23 -3.19
N TYR A 32 3.18 17.93 -2.98
CA TYR A 32 4.24 17.52 -2.05
C TYR A 32 3.78 17.55 -0.58
N ILE A 33 3.06 18.59 -0.16
CA ILE A 33 2.51 18.70 1.19
C ILE A 33 1.44 17.63 1.41
N ALA A 34 0.52 17.45 0.46
CA ALA A 34 -0.48 16.39 0.52
C ALA A 34 0.19 15.01 0.55
N TYR A 35 1.23 14.78 -0.24
CA TYR A 35 2.00 13.54 -0.21
C TYR A 35 2.65 13.29 1.16
N GLY A 36 3.22 14.33 1.78
CA GLY A 36 3.76 14.26 3.14
C GLY A 36 2.69 14.04 4.21
N PHE A 37 1.51 14.66 4.07
CA PHE A 37 0.40 14.59 5.04
C PHE A 37 -0.38 13.27 4.97
N VAL A 38 -0.60 12.76 3.76
CA VAL A 38 -1.30 11.48 3.57
C VAL A 38 -0.42 10.33 4.06
N GLY A 39 0.89 10.57 4.25
CA GLY A 39 1.77 9.62 4.95
C GLY A 39 1.64 8.23 4.36
N ILE A 40 1.55 8.15 3.03
CA ILE A 40 1.33 6.89 2.32
C ILE A 40 2.61 6.06 2.50
N GLN A 41 2.66 5.34 3.61
CA GLN A 41 3.55 4.22 3.87
C GLN A 41 3.09 3.10 2.92
N LEU A 42 3.34 3.28 1.62
CA LEU A 42 3.22 2.21 0.65
C LEU A 42 4.45 1.32 0.86
N ASP A 43 4.50 0.62 2.00
CA ASP A 43 5.66 -0.14 2.46
C ASP A 43 6.12 -1.17 1.42
N SER A 44 5.20 -1.62 0.56
CA SER A 44 5.49 -1.87 -0.85
C SER A 44 4.21 -1.97 -1.67
N PRO A 45 4.17 -1.46 -2.93
CA PRO A 45 3.06 -1.72 -3.84
C PRO A 45 2.86 -3.24 -4.08
N LEU A 46 3.93 -4.03 -3.90
CA LEU A 46 3.90 -5.48 -4.00
C LEU A 46 3.05 -6.14 -2.91
N THR A 47 3.12 -5.65 -1.67
CA THR A 47 2.28 -6.18 -0.57
C THR A 47 0.80 -5.94 -0.83
N ALA A 48 0.43 -4.76 -1.35
CA ALA A 48 -0.96 -4.47 -1.74
C ALA A 48 -1.43 -5.43 -2.85
N LEU A 49 -0.62 -5.63 -3.88
CA LEU A 49 -0.92 -6.60 -4.96
C LEU A 49 -1.07 -8.02 -4.42
N ARG A 50 -0.18 -8.47 -3.53
CA ARG A 50 -0.28 -9.79 -2.89
C ARG A 50 -1.54 -9.90 -2.03
N HIS A 51 -1.93 -8.84 -1.29
CA HIS A 51 -3.16 -8.82 -0.49
C HIS A 51 -4.40 -9.02 -1.38
N PHE A 52 -4.49 -8.35 -2.53
CA PHE A 52 -5.57 -8.55 -3.50
C PHE A 52 -5.53 -9.94 -4.14
N ALA A 53 -4.34 -10.43 -4.51
CA ALA A 53 -4.18 -11.77 -5.07
C ALA A 53 -4.53 -12.89 -4.07
N ALA A 54 -4.49 -12.61 -2.76
CA ALA A 54 -4.92 -13.54 -1.71
C ALA A 54 -6.45 -13.65 -1.57
N PHE A 55 -7.24 -12.73 -2.14
CA PHE A 55 -8.71 -12.67 -2.00
C PHE A 55 -9.49 -13.92 -2.44
N PRO A 56 -9.14 -14.62 -3.54
CA PRO A 56 -10.04 -15.66 -4.07
C PRO A 56 -10.17 -16.90 -3.20
N ASN A 57 -9.09 -17.34 -2.54
CA ASN A 57 -9.09 -18.53 -1.69
C ASN A 57 -7.80 -18.63 -0.85
N CYS A 58 -7.82 -19.52 0.14
CA CYS A 58 -6.65 -19.82 0.97
C CYS A 58 -5.48 -20.50 0.22
N ALA A 59 -5.70 -21.07 -0.97
CA ALA A 59 -4.59 -21.57 -1.78
C ALA A 59 -3.82 -20.40 -2.43
N ALA A 60 -4.52 -19.39 -2.92
CA ALA A 60 -3.94 -18.16 -3.46
C ALA A 60 -3.22 -17.37 -2.36
N ALA A 61 -3.82 -17.25 -1.18
CA ALA A 61 -3.19 -16.62 -0.02
C ALA A 61 -1.86 -17.30 0.39
N ARG A 62 -1.81 -18.64 0.31
CA ARG A 62 -0.57 -19.43 0.51
C ARG A 62 0.42 -19.25 -0.64
N ALA A 63 -0.05 -19.20 -1.88
CA ALA A 63 0.80 -19.01 -3.06
C ALA A 63 1.53 -17.67 -3.05
N VAL A 64 0.89 -16.62 -2.53
CA VAL A 64 1.51 -15.30 -2.37
C VAL A 64 2.29 -15.13 -1.06
N GLY A 65 2.38 -16.18 -0.24
CA GLY A 65 3.14 -16.20 1.02
C GLY A 65 2.55 -15.33 2.13
N LEU A 66 1.26 -15.01 2.06
CA LEU A 66 0.58 -14.20 3.07
C LEU A 66 -0.24 -15.01 4.08
N ALA A 67 -0.55 -16.28 3.77
CA ALA A 67 -1.22 -17.17 4.70
C ALA A 67 -0.22 -17.93 5.57
N PRO A 68 -0.49 -18.12 6.87
CA PRO A 68 -1.68 -17.66 7.61
C PRO A 68 -1.58 -16.16 7.96
N ALA A 69 -2.70 -15.45 7.87
CA ALA A 69 -2.77 -14.00 8.06
C ALA A 69 -3.63 -13.63 9.27
N ARG A 70 -3.19 -12.67 10.08
CA ARG A 70 -3.96 -12.14 11.22
C ARG A 70 -4.77 -10.92 10.85
N LYS A 71 -5.84 -10.64 11.60
CA LYS A 71 -6.62 -9.41 11.46
C LYS A 71 -5.70 -8.17 11.49
N GLY A 72 -5.78 -7.34 10.45
CA GLY A 72 -4.92 -6.17 10.26
C GLY A 72 -3.63 -6.42 9.47
N GLN A 73 -3.31 -7.67 9.12
CA GLN A 73 -2.17 -8.01 8.26
C GLN A 73 -2.59 -8.15 6.79
N PRO A 74 -1.67 -7.89 5.83
CA PRO A 74 -1.91 -8.20 4.43
C PRO A 74 -2.19 -9.70 4.24
N GLY A 75 -3.17 -10.06 3.41
CA GLY A 75 -3.65 -11.43 3.21
C GLY A 75 -4.81 -11.85 4.10
N TYR A 76 -5.15 -11.08 5.14
CA TYR A 76 -6.33 -11.36 5.96
C TYR A 76 -7.58 -10.89 5.24
N TRP A 77 -8.54 -11.80 5.10
CA TRP A 77 -9.87 -11.53 4.60
C TRP A 77 -10.90 -12.19 5.53
N PRO A 78 -11.94 -11.48 5.98
CA PRO A 78 -12.96 -12.04 6.86
C PRO A 78 -13.68 -13.28 6.29
N THR A 79 -13.69 -13.42 4.97
CA THR A 79 -14.24 -14.58 4.26
C THR A 79 -13.38 -15.84 4.37
N HIS A 80 -12.10 -15.70 4.69
CA HIS A 80 -11.16 -16.81 4.87
C HIS A 80 -11.01 -17.26 6.33
N ASP A 81 -11.64 -16.54 7.25
CA ASP A 81 -11.68 -16.84 8.67
C ASP A 81 -13.03 -17.49 8.99
N ALA A 82 -13.06 -18.82 8.93
CA ALA A 82 -14.29 -19.60 9.03
C ALA A 82 -14.86 -19.63 10.45
N ASP A 83 -13.99 -19.64 11.47
CA ASP A 83 -14.38 -19.70 12.89
C ASP A 83 -14.29 -18.35 13.61
N LYS A 84 -13.86 -17.30 12.91
CA LYS A 84 -13.86 -15.89 13.35
C LYS A 84 -12.93 -15.64 14.53
N ASP A 85 -11.85 -16.40 14.63
CA ASP A 85 -10.85 -16.26 15.68
C ASP A 85 -9.84 -15.11 15.40
N GLY A 86 -9.92 -14.50 14.21
CA GLY A 86 -9.04 -13.44 13.76
C GLY A 86 -7.80 -13.94 13.00
N ILE A 87 -7.75 -15.21 12.64
CA ILE A 87 -6.69 -15.86 11.86
C ILE A 87 -7.29 -16.50 10.60
N ALA A 88 -6.93 -15.96 9.43
CA ALA A 88 -7.35 -16.51 8.16
C ALA A 88 -6.39 -17.61 7.67
N CYS A 89 -6.97 -18.62 7.02
CA CYS A 89 -6.24 -19.69 6.32
C CYS A 89 -5.30 -20.49 7.23
N GLU A 90 -5.74 -20.81 8.44
CA GLU A 90 -5.00 -21.69 9.33
C GLU A 90 -4.85 -23.12 8.75
N PRO A 91 -3.71 -23.80 8.97
CA PRO A 91 -3.57 -25.23 8.75
C PRO A 91 -4.37 -25.98 9.80
N TRP A 92 -5.20 -26.92 9.34
CA TRP A 92 -5.89 -27.84 10.22
C TRP A 92 -4.88 -28.69 10.99
N HIS A 93 -4.76 -28.44 12.30
CA HIS A 93 -4.09 -29.33 13.23
C HIS A 93 -5.19 -30.17 13.86
N GLY A 94 -5.33 -31.42 13.40
CA GLY A 94 -6.32 -32.36 13.90
C GLY A 94 -6.39 -32.33 15.43
N GLU A 95 -7.61 -32.36 15.94
CA GLU A 95 -7.96 -32.28 17.36
C GLU A 95 -6.92 -32.98 18.23
N SER A 96 -6.33 -32.24 19.16
CA SER A 96 -5.72 -32.89 20.31
C SER A 96 -6.83 -33.69 20.98
N ALA A 97 -6.59 -34.96 21.32
CA ALA A 97 -7.55 -35.88 21.94
C ALA A 97 -8.19 -35.34 23.25
N SER A 98 -7.78 -34.16 23.72
CA SER A 98 -8.32 -33.40 24.84
C SER A 98 -9.51 -32.49 24.50
N GLY A 99 -9.90 -32.34 23.23
CA GLY A 99 -10.96 -31.39 22.82
C GLY A 99 -10.59 -29.91 23.03
N VAL A 100 -9.32 -29.62 23.35
CA VAL A 100 -8.81 -28.27 23.55
C VAL A 100 -8.20 -27.77 22.24
N LYS A 101 -8.81 -26.74 21.63
CA LYS A 101 -8.20 -25.99 20.54
C LYS A 101 -7.02 -25.17 21.10
N VAL A 102 -5.78 -25.60 20.84
CA VAL A 102 -4.57 -24.85 21.24
C VAL A 102 -4.03 -24.10 20.03
N HIS A 103 -4.42 -22.84 19.84
CA HIS A 103 -3.90 -21.99 18.77
C HIS A 103 -2.45 -21.55 19.10
N ARG A 104 -1.45 -22.35 18.73
CA ARG A 104 -0.02 -22.10 19.02
C ARG A 104 0.65 -21.23 17.94
N TYR A 105 0.02 -20.12 17.55
CA TYR A 105 0.44 -19.31 16.40
C TYR A 105 1.50 -18.22 16.70
N TRP A 106 1.97 -18.11 17.94
CA TRP A 106 2.86 -17.03 18.39
C TRP A 106 4.36 -17.29 18.24
N GLN A 107 4.81 -18.50 17.83
CA GLN A 107 6.25 -18.86 17.86
C GLN A 107 6.94 -18.94 16.49
N ARG A 108 6.26 -18.67 15.36
CA ARG A 108 6.80 -18.95 14.01
C ARG A 108 6.79 -17.78 13.01
N GLN A 109 6.65 -16.54 13.47
CA GLN A 109 6.79 -15.36 12.60
C GLN A 109 8.13 -14.66 12.86
N VAL A 110 9.22 -15.43 12.78
CA VAL A 110 10.61 -14.93 12.70
C VAL A 110 11.11 -15.15 11.28
N VAL A 111 10.45 -14.57 10.27
CA VAL A 111 11.06 -14.31 8.96
C VAL A 111 10.38 -13.06 8.39
N LEU A 112 11.16 -11.98 8.24
CA LEU A 112 10.83 -10.69 7.62
C LEU A 112 10.04 -9.68 8.47
N THR A 113 10.57 -9.33 9.65
CA THR A 113 10.34 -8.00 10.21
C THR A 113 11.00 -6.96 9.29
N VAL A 114 10.22 -6.33 8.42
CA VAL A 114 10.48 -4.93 8.09
C VAL A 114 10.06 -4.16 9.34
N PRO A 115 10.92 -3.32 9.94
CA PRO A 115 10.58 -2.65 11.19
C PRO A 115 9.44 -1.67 10.93
N PHE A 116 8.26 -1.97 11.47
CA PHE A 116 7.23 -0.95 11.66
C PHE A 116 7.74 0.01 12.75
N PRO A 117 7.92 1.31 12.47
CA PRO A 117 8.21 2.25 13.55
C PRO A 117 7.00 2.34 14.50
N PRO A 118 7.23 2.47 15.81
CA PRO A 118 6.13 2.72 16.75
C PRO A 118 5.47 4.05 16.39
N ALA A 119 4.14 4.04 16.25
CA ALA A 119 3.34 5.26 16.16
C ALA A 119 3.49 6.08 17.48
N PRO A 120 3.43 7.43 17.41
CA PRO A 120 3.62 8.31 18.56
C PRO A 120 2.52 8.18 19.62
#